data_AF-A0A8J2P8J1-F1
#
_entry.id   AF-A0A8J2P8J1-F1
#
_cell.length_a   1.000
_cell.length_b   1.000
_cell.length_c   1.000
_cell.angle_alpha   90.00
_cell.angle_beta   90.00
_cell.angle_gamma   90.00
#
_symmetry.space_group_name_H-M   'P 1'
#
loop_
_entity.id
_entity.type
_entity.pdbx_description
1 polymer ?
#
loop_
_entity_poly.entity_id
_entity_poly.type
_entity_poly.pdbx_seq_one_letter_code
_entity_poly.pdbx_strand_id
1 'polypeptide(L)'
;MVGSVEGSVVVGSVESSVVVGSVEDSVVVGSAEGSVMVGSVEGSVVVGSVEGSVMVGSVEGSVVVGSVESSVVVGSVEDSVVVGSAEGSVMVGSVEGSVVVGSVEGSVVVGSVEGSVVVGSVEGSVEGSVVEGSVEVSVDSIVEDPVEGLNYMYYLQK
;
A
#
# COMPACT_ATOMS: atom_id res chain seq x y z
N MET A 1 18.02 -8.02 9.64
CA MET A 1 18.28 -6.61 9.25
C MET A 1 19.28 -6.62 8.11
N VAL A 2 18.90 -6.04 6.98
CA VAL A 2 19.76 -5.76 5.83
C VAL A 2 20.03 -4.26 5.82
N GLY A 3 21.30 -3.86 5.68
CA GLY A 3 21.70 -2.45 5.60
C GLY A 3 21.50 -1.89 4.20
N SER A 4 22.41 -1.02 3.75
CA SER A 4 22.44 -0.52 2.37
C SER A 4 22.95 -1.58 1.40
N VAL A 5 22.30 -1.73 0.25
CA VAL A 5 22.65 -2.72 -0.79
C VAL A 5 22.57 -2.08 -2.19
N GLU A 6 23.64 -2.16 -2.96
CA GLU A 6 23.72 -1.71 -4.37
C GLU A 6 23.16 -2.77 -5.35
N GLY A 7 22.08 -3.46 -4.98
CA GLY A 7 21.53 -4.58 -5.75
C GLY A 7 20.35 -5.23 -5.04
N SER A 8 19.79 -6.30 -5.62
CA SER A 8 18.54 -6.85 -5.13
C SER A 8 18.65 -7.59 -3.79
N VAL A 9 17.64 -7.41 -2.94
CA VAL A 9 17.45 -8.15 -1.68
C VAL A 9 16.29 -9.13 -1.86
N VAL A 10 16.55 -10.42 -1.64
CA VAL A 10 15.52 -11.46 -1.65
C VAL A 10 15.48 -12.14 -0.29
N VAL A 11 14.35 -12.02 0.39
CA VAL A 11 14.03 -12.72 1.64
C VAL A 11 12.94 -13.74 1.33
N GLY A 12 13.19 -15.00 1.67
CA GLY A 12 12.19 -16.07 1.53
C GLY A 12 11.12 -16.01 2.62
N SER A 13 10.81 -17.17 3.18
CA SER A 13 9.92 -17.29 4.35
C SER A 13 10.70 -17.12 5.65
N VAL A 14 10.19 -16.30 6.56
CA VAL A 14 10.77 -16.11 7.89
C VAL A 14 9.71 -16.06 8.99
N GLU A 15 10.01 -16.65 10.15
CA GLU A 15 9.13 -16.64 11.33
C GLU A 15 9.39 -15.43 12.24
N SER A 16 9.86 -14.31 11.67
CA SER A 16 10.31 -13.13 12.44
C SER A 16 10.27 -11.86 11.59
N SER A 17 10.48 -10.71 12.23
CA SER A 17 10.47 -9.43 11.54
C SER A 17 11.60 -9.29 10.51
N VAL A 18 11.26 -8.71 9.36
CA VAL A 18 12.19 -8.33 8.30
C VAL A 18 12.42 -6.83 8.36
N VAL A 19 13.69 -6.42 8.32
CA VAL A 19 14.06 -5.00 8.20
C VAL A 19 15.08 -4.89 7.09
N VAL A 20 14.74 -4.13 6.04
CA VAL A 20 15.60 -3.81 4.90
C VAL A 20 15.81 -2.30 4.87
N GLY A 21 17.08 -1.88 4.80
CA GLY A 21 17.48 -0.47 4.68
C GLY A 21 17.35 0.03 3.23
N SER A 22 18.34 0.78 2.78
CA SER A 22 18.37 1.35 1.43
C SER A 22 18.76 0.31 0.37
N VAL A 23 18.07 0.27 -0.76
CA VAL A 23 18.36 -0.68 -1.85
C VAL A 23 18.29 0.03 -3.21
N GLU A 24 19.31 -0.12 -4.06
CA GLU A 24 19.40 0.55 -5.38
C GLU A 24 18.83 -0.29 -6.56
N ASP A 25 17.96 -1.27 -6.28
CA ASP A 25 17.34 -2.09 -7.31
C ASP A 25 15.99 -2.64 -6.85
N SER A 26 15.96 -3.80 -6.18
CA SER A 26 14.71 -4.47 -5.90
C SER A 26 14.70 -5.15 -4.53
N VAL A 27 13.58 -5.10 -3.83
CA VAL A 27 13.33 -5.84 -2.59
C VAL A 27 12.19 -6.81 -2.81
N VAL A 28 12.44 -8.09 -2.55
CA VAL A 28 11.41 -9.14 -2.57
C VAL A 28 11.38 -9.83 -1.21
N VAL A 29 10.24 -9.80 -0.54
CA VAL A 29 9.97 -10.53 0.71
C VAL A 29 8.85 -11.54 0.44
N GLY A 30 9.14 -12.83 0.57
CA GLY A 30 8.20 -13.91 0.27
C GLY A 30 7.09 -14.05 1.31
N SER A 31 7.44 -14.47 2.53
CA SER A 31 6.49 -14.51 3.64
C SER A 31 7.15 -14.17 4.98
N ALA A 32 6.40 -13.53 5.87
CA ALA A 32 6.89 -13.21 7.21
C ALA A 32 5.79 -13.36 8.28
N GLU A 33 6.05 -14.10 9.35
CA GLU A 33 5.17 -14.16 10.54
C GLU A 33 5.38 -12.99 11.52
N GLY A 34 6.02 -11.92 11.05
CA GLY A 34 6.28 -10.72 11.83
C GLY A 34 6.35 -9.50 10.92
N SER A 35 6.55 -8.33 11.52
CA SER A 35 6.52 -7.09 10.74
C SER A 35 7.60 -7.03 9.65
N VAL A 36 7.24 -6.46 8.50
CA VAL A 36 8.17 -6.14 7.41
C VAL A 36 8.35 -4.63 7.35
N MET A 37 9.58 -4.16 7.49
CA MET A 37 9.97 -2.77 7.30
C MET A 37 10.96 -2.66 6.15
N VAL A 38 10.61 -1.89 5.13
CA VAL A 38 11.47 -1.57 3.99
C VAL A 38 11.72 -0.07 3.98
N GLY A 39 13.00 0.33 3.95
CA GLY A 39 13.42 1.72 3.87
C GLY A 39 13.29 2.28 2.45
N SER A 40 14.29 3.07 2.03
CA SER A 40 14.32 3.66 0.69
C SER A 40 14.69 2.64 -0.38
N VAL A 41 13.99 2.60 -1.51
CA VAL A 41 14.32 1.71 -2.62
C VAL A 41 14.30 2.48 -3.94
N GLU A 42 15.41 2.46 -4.68
CA GLU A 42 15.47 2.98 -6.06
C GLU A 42 15.14 1.84 -7.03
N GLY A 43 13.86 1.50 -7.10
CA GLY A 43 13.31 0.45 -7.95
C GLY A 43 12.10 -0.21 -7.30
N SER A 44 11.97 -1.54 -7.36
CA SER A 44 10.71 -2.21 -7.01
C SER A 44 10.70 -2.87 -5.64
N VAL A 45 9.56 -2.79 -4.94
CA VAL A 45 9.31 -3.52 -3.69
C VAL A 45 8.16 -4.50 -3.90
N VAL A 46 8.40 -5.78 -3.62
CA VAL A 46 7.38 -6.82 -3.62
C VAL A 46 7.36 -7.51 -2.27
N VAL A 47 6.24 -7.43 -1.57
CA VAL A 47 6.00 -8.12 -0.29
C VAL A 47 4.84 -9.09 -0.49
N GLY A 48 5.07 -10.37 -0.23
CA GLY A 48 4.07 -11.42 -0.30
C GLY A 48 3.16 -11.44 0.93
N SER A 49 3.02 -12.60 1.56
CA SER A 49 2.13 -12.79 2.71
C SER A 49 2.79 -12.40 4.03
N VAL A 50 2.13 -11.58 4.85
CA VAL A 50 2.66 -11.15 6.14
C VAL A 50 1.63 -11.32 7.24
N GLU A 51 1.93 -12.16 8.23
CA GLU A 51 1.17 -12.24 9.49
C GLU A 51 1.70 -11.18 10.46
N GLY A 52 1.38 -9.92 10.19
CA GLY A 52 1.92 -8.77 10.90
C GLY A 52 1.88 -7.51 10.04
N SER A 53 2.43 -6.40 10.52
CA SER A 53 2.34 -5.13 9.79
C SER A 53 3.41 -4.99 8.71
N VAL A 54 3.07 -4.32 7.60
CA VAL A 54 4.00 -3.92 6.55
C VAL A 54 4.18 -2.41 6.56
N MET A 55 5.43 -1.95 6.56
CA MET A 55 5.79 -0.55 6.39
C MET A 55 6.83 -0.42 5.27
N VAL A 56 6.49 0.36 4.26
CA VAL A 56 7.37 0.69 3.13
C VAL A 56 7.60 2.20 3.14
N GLY A 57 8.88 2.60 3.11
CA GLY A 57 9.31 3.99 3.06
C GLY A 57 9.16 4.59 1.66
N SER A 58 10.16 5.38 1.24
CA SER A 58 10.20 6.00 -0.09
C SER A 58 10.63 4.99 -1.16
N VAL A 59 9.93 4.95 -2.29
CA VAL A 59 10.25 4.05 -3.40
C VAL A 59 10.23 4.81 -4.73
N GLU A 60 11.37 4.90 -5.41
CA GLU A 60 11.47 5.40 -6.78
C GLU A 60 11.18 4.25 -7.77
N GLY A 61 9.93 3.82 -7.80
CA GLY A 61 9.46 2.67 -8.57
C GLY A 61 8.17 2.10 -8.00
N SER A 62 7.86 0.84 -8.29
CA SER A 62 6.56 0.25 -7.92
C SER A 62 6.61 -0.47 -6.56
N VAL A 63 5.49 -0.43 -5.83
CA VAL A 63 5.26 -1.19 -4.59
C VAL A 63 4.10 -2.16 -4.80
N VAL A 64 4.33 -3.44 -4.55
CA VAL A 64 3.30 -4.49 -4.53
C VAL A 64 3.30 -5.18 -3.18
N VAL A 65 2.17 -5.14 -2.49
CA VAL A 65 1.94 -5.82 -1.22
C VAL A 65 0.81 -6.83 -1.42
N GLY A 66 1.07 -8.09 -1.05
CA GLY A 66 0.12 -9.20 -1.11
C GLY A 66 -0.90 -9.15 0.02
N SER A 67 -1.02 -10.26 0.75
CA SER A 67 -1.95 -10.41 1.87
C SER A 67 -1.29 -10.07 3.19
N VAL A 68 -1.95 -9.23 3.99
CA VAL A 68 -1.43 -8.75 5.27
C VAL A 68 -2.48 -8.89 6.37
N GLU A 69 -2.21 -9.69 7.39
CA GLU A 69 -3.11 -9.94 8.53
C GLU A 69 -2.99 -8.82 9.61
N SER A 70 -2.86 -7.57 9.16
CA SER A 70 -2.65 -6.38 9.99
C SER A 70 -2.69 -5.12 9.12
N SER A 71 -1.96 -4.07 9.51
CA SER A 71 -1.86 -2.82 8.79
C SER A 71 -0.77 -2.80 7.72
N VAL A 72 -1.05 -2.06 6.64
CA VAL A 72 -0.11 -1.71 5.58
C VAL A 72 0.08 -0.20 5.58
N VAL A 73 1.33 0.25 5.61
CA VAL A 73 1.69 1.66 5.47
C VAL A 73 2.71 1.79 4.32
N VAL A 74 2.37 2.58 3.32
CA VAL A 74 3.25 2.90 2.20
C VAL A 74 3.48 4.40 2.19
N GLY A 75 4.76 4.80 2.16
CA GLY A 75 5.19 6.19 2.10
C GLY A 75 5.06 6.80 0.70
N SER A 76 6.10 7.50 0.27
CA SER A 76 6.16 8.15 -1.05
C SER A 76 6.54 7.14 -2.15
N VAL A 77 5.83 7.16 -3.28
CA VAL A 77 6.09 6.23 -4.40
C VAL A 77 6.02 6.96 -5.74
N GLU A 78 7.07 6.84 -6.56
CA GLU A 78 7.18 7.48 -7.89
C GLU A 78 6.84 6.52 -9.05
N ASP A 79 5.74 5.76 -8.94
CA ASP A 79 5.13 5.03 -10.06
C ASP A 79 3.76 4.42 -9.67
N SER A 80 3.77 3.36 -8.87
CA SER A 80 2.52 2.65 -8.56
C SER A 80 2.54 1.90 -7.24
N VAL A 81 1.38 1.86 -6.59
CA VAL A 81 1.13 1.09 -5.37
C VAL A 81 0.00 0.13 -5.62
N VAL A 82 0.24 -1.16 -5.35
CA VAL A 82 -0.78 -2.20 -5.35
C VAL A 82 -0.81 -2.88 -3.99
N VAL A 83 -1.95 -2.88 -3.33
CA VAL A 83 -2.20 -3.64 -2.09
C VAL A 83 -3.30 -4.66 -2.36
N GLY A 84 -3.01 -5.94 -2.17
CA GLY A 84 -3.91 -7.04 -2.48
C GLY A 84 -5.04 -7.20 -1.46
N SER A 85 -4.70 -7.64 -0.24
CA SER A 85 -5.67 -7.78 0.85
C SER A 85 -5.07 -7.37 2.20
N ALA A 86 -5.87 -6.73 3.05
CA ALA A 86 -5.47 -6.40 4.41
C ALA A 86 -6.61 -6.63 5.40
N GLU A 87 -6.35 -7.37 6.48
CA GLU A 87 -7.27 -7.49 7.64
C GLU A 87 -7.08 -6.36 8.67
N GLY A 88 -6.66 -5.19 8.18
CA GLY A 88 -6.39 -4.01 8.99
C GLY A 88 -6.25 -2.78 8.11
N SER A 89 -5.86 -1.65 8.71
CA SER A 89 -5.82 -0.39 7.98
C SER A 89 -4.75 -0.37 6.87
N VAL A 90 -5.10 0.19 5.72
CA VAL A 90 -4.18 0.52 4.63
C VAL A 90 -4.00 2.03 4.58
N MET A 91 -2.77 2.50 4.72
CA MET A 91 -2.41 3.91 4.55
C MET A 91 -1.41 4.04 3.41
N VAL A 92 -1.77 4.83 2.40
CA VAL A 92 -0.90 5.16 1.27
C VAL A 92 -0.63 6.65 1.30
N GLY A 93 0.66 7.03 1.30
CA GLY A 93 1.12 8.41 1.30
C GLY A 93 0.99 9.07 -0.07
N SER A 94 2.05 9.76 -0.49
CA SER A 94 2.09 10.46 -1.78
C SER A 94 2.47 9.51 -2.91
N VAL A 95 1.72 9.50 -4.01
CA VAL A 95 2.02 8.65 -5.17
C VAL A 95 1.98 9.47 -6.46
N GLU A 96 3.09 9.48 -7.19
CA GLU A 96 3.15 10.02 -8.57
C GLU A 96 2.83 8.88 -9.55
N GLY A 97 1.55 8.56 -9.66
CA GLY A 97 1.03 7.55 -10.56
C GLY A 97 -0.21 6.85 -9.99
N SER A 98 -0.25 5.52 -9.99
CA SER A 98 -1.50 4.79 -9.69
C SER A 98 -1.51 4.09 -8.34
N VAL A 99 -2.65 4.15 -7.64
CA VAL A 99 -2.92 3.39 -6.42
C VAL A 99 -4.06 2.42 -6.67
N VAL A 100 -3.81 1.14 -6.40
CA VAL A 100 -4.82 0.08 -6.40
C VAL A 100 -4.84 -0.60 -5.04
N VAL A 101 -5.97 -0.52 -4.35
CA VAL A 101 -6.21 -1.24 -3.09
C VAL A 101 -7.32 -2.25 -3.35
N GLY A 102 -7.06 -3.52 -3.06
CA GLY A 102 -8.03 -4.61 -3.18
C GLY A 102 -8.98 -4.65 -1.99
N SER A 103 -9.07 -5.81 -1.34
CA SER A 103 -10.01 -6.05 -0.23
C SER A 103 -9.41 -5.60 1.10
N VAL A 104 -10.16 -4.81 1.89
CA VAL A 104 -9.72 -4.33 3.19
C VAL A 104 -10.81 -4.53 4.24
N GLU A 105 -10.52 -5.29 5.29
CA GLU A 105 -11.31 -5.35 6.51
C GLU A 105 -10.74 -4.32 7.50
N GLY A 106 -11.19 -3.08 7.39
CA GLY A 106 -10.62 -1.95 8.11
C GLY A 106 -10.75 -0.64 7.34
N SER A 107 -9.84 0.30 7.61
CA SER A 107 -9.86 1.62 6.99
C SER A 107 -8.81 1.76 5.90
N VAL A 108 -9.16 2.45 4.81
CA VAL A 108 -8.22 2.86 3.77
C VAL A 108 -8.05 4.37 3.83
N VAL A 109 -6.81 4.84 3.91
CA VAL A 109 -6.47 6.26 3.84
C VAL A 109 -5.50 6.46 2.68
N VAL A 110 -5.89 7.30 1.72
CA VAL A 110 -5.04 7.65 0.57
C VAL A 110 -4.68 9.13 0.64
N GLY A 111 -3.38 9.42 0.61
CA GLY A 111 -2.83 10.77 0.58
C GLY A 111 -2.98 11.43 -0.79
N SER A 112 -1.96 12.19 -1.18
CA SER A 112 -1.91 12.86 -2.49
C SER A 112 -1.57 11.87 -3.61
N VAL A 113 -2.38 11.82 -4.65
CA VAL A 113 -2.10 10.97 -5.82
C VAL A 113 -2.17 11.80 -7.10
N GLU A 114 -1.08 11.82 -7.87
CA GLU A 114 -1.04 12.35 -9.23
C GLU A 114 -1.25 11.21 -10.23
N GLY A 115 -2.51 10.84 -10.45
CA GLY A 115 -2.90 9.73 -11.30
C GLY A 115 -4.22 9.09 -10.86
N SER A 116 -4.29 7.76 -10.92
CA SER A 116 -5.54 7.03 -10.71
C SER A 116 -5.57 6.32 -9.35
N VAL A 117 -6.72 6.36 -8.68
CA VAL A 117 -6.98 5.60 -7.46
C VAL A 117 -8.14 4.65 -7.69
N VAL A 118 -7.91 3.36 -7.44
CA VAL A 118 -8.94 2.32 -7.45
C VAL A 118 -8.93 1.63 -6.09
N VAL A 119 -10.07 1.66 -5.40
CA VAL A 119 -10.27 0.97 -4.13
C VAL A 119 -11.41 -0.04 -4.32
N GLY A 120 -11.08 -1.32 -4.14
CA GLY A 120 -12.01 -2.44 -4.13
C GLY A 120 -12.84 -2.48 -2.85
N SER A 121 -13.32 -3.67 -2.47
CA SER A 121 -14.19 -3.87 -1.30
C SER A 121 -13.53 -3.43 0.00
N VAL A 122 -14.16 -2.49 0.69
CA VAL A 122 -13.74 -2.08 2.04
C VAL A 122 -14.88 -2.30 3.02
N GLU A 123 -14.63 -3.11 4.04
CA GLU A 123 -15.46 -3.26 5.23
C GLU A 123 -14.95 -2.32 6.32
N GLY A 124 -15.28 -1.03 6.20
CA GLY A 124 -14.85 0.01 7.12
C GLY A 124 -15.01 1.41 6.54
N SER A 125 -13.93 2.20 6.53
CA SER A 125 -13.95 3.58 6.01
C SER A 125 -12.91 3.78 4.91
N VAL A 126 -13.20 4.72 4.01
CA VAL A 126 -12.25 5.16 2.98
C VAL A 126 -12.14 6.67 3.06
N GLU A 127 -10.93 7.16 3.31
CA GLU A 127 -10.58 8.59 3.37
C GLU A 127 -9.54 8.93 2.31
N GLY A 128 -9.66 10.12 1.73
CA GLY A 128 -8.77 10.62 0.69
C GLY A 128 -8.53 12.12 0.84
N SER A 129 -7.34 12.61 0.49
CA SER A 129 -7.03 14.05 0.56
C SER A 129 -7.10 14.73 -0.81
N VAL A 130 -6.18 14.40 -1.72
CA VAL A 130 -6.04 15.06 -3.02
C VAL A 130 -5.75 14.00 -4.07
N VAL A 131 -6.59 13.92 -5.11
CA VAL A 131 -6.31 13.05 -6.26
C VAL A 131 -6.42 13.88 -7.52
N GLU A 132 -5.30 14.06 -8.22
CA GLU A 132 -5.25 14.66 -9.55
C GLU A 132 -5.36 13.54 -10.60
N GLY A 133 -6.61 13.14 -10.87
CA GLY A 133 -6.90 12.13 -11.89
C GLY A 133 -8.25 11.45 -11.65
N SER A 134 -8.30 10.13 -11.78
CA SER A 134 -9.55 9.36 -11.66
C SER A 134 -9.63 8.62 -10.32
N VAL A 135 -10.82 8.58 -9.73
CA VAL A 135 -11.08 7.85 -8.48
C VAL A 135 -12.25 6.90 -8.67
N GLU A 136 -12.04 5.62 -8.40
CA GLU A 136 -13.07 4.57 -8.34
C GLU A 136 -13.01 3.88 -6.97
N VAL A 137 -14.13 3.84 -6.25
CA VAL A 137 -14.19 3.27 -4.90
C VAL A 137 -15.44 2.40 -4.75
N SER A 138 -15.25 1.17 -4.29
CA SER A 138 -16.34 0.21 -4.01
C SER A 138 -16.40 -0.08 -2.50
N VAL A 139 -17.21 0.65 -1.74
CA VAL A 139 -17.39 0.39 -0.30
C VAL A 139 -18.67 -0.40 -0.02
N ASP A 140 -18.57 -1.40 0.86
CA ASP A 140 -19.74 -2.16 1.32
C ASP A 140 -20.42 -1.49 2.53
N SER A 141 -19.76 -0.54 3.20
CA SER A 141 -20.32 0.27 4.29
C SER A 141 -19.69 1.68 4.37
N ILE A 142 -20.48 2.70 4.75
CA ILE A 142 -20.08 4.12 4.78
C ILE A 142 -19.86 4.58 6.24
N VAL A 143 -18.77 5.32 6.49
CA VAL A 143 -18.68 6.33 7.55
C VAL A 143 -18.39 7.68 6.88
N GLU A 144 -19.20 8.70 7.18
CA GLU A 144 -19.23 9.99 6.49
C GLU A 144 -18.02 10.89 6.81
N ASP A 145 -17.38 11.45 5.79
CA ASP A 145 -17.05 12.89 5.68
C ASP A 145 -16.75 13.25 4.20
N PRO A 146 -17.30 14.35 3.65
CA PRO A 146 -17.10 14.74 2.26
C PRO A 146 -15.71 15.35 2.05
N VAL A 147 -14.98 14.89 1.02
CA VAL A 147 -13.74 15.54 0.57
C VAL A 147 -14.13 16.72 -0.34
N GLU A 148 -13.73 17.93 0.03
CA GLU A 148 -13.93 19.12 -0.83
C GLU A 148 -13.14 18.98 -2.13
N GLY A 149 -13.82 18.98 -3.28
CA GLY A 149 -13.19 19.10 -4.60
C GLY A 149 -13.30 17.88 -5.53
N LEU A 150 -13.94 16.79 -5.11
CA LEU A 150 -14.11 15.59 -5.96
C LEU A 150 -15.49 15.51 -6.63
N ASN A 151 -15.51 15.01 -7.87
CA ASN A 151 -16.72 14.64 -8.60
C ASN A 151 -16.94 13.13 -8.40
N TYR A 152 -17.74 12.76 -7.39
CA TYR A 152 -17.97 11.36 -7.04
C TYR A 152 -18.99 10.69 -7.96
N MET A 153 -18.63 9.56 -8.57
CA MET A 153 -19.59 8.59 -9.08
C MET A 153 -19.69 7.43 -8.09
N TYR A 154 -20.57 7.56 -7.09
CA TYR A 154 -20.86 6.47 -6.16
C TYR A 154 -21.66 5.37 -6.89
N TYR A 155 -21.09 4.17 -6.99
CA TYR A 155 -21.84 2.98 -7.35
C TYR A 155 -22.11 2.17 -6.09
N LEU A 156 -23.30 2.33 -5.52
CA LEU A 156 -23.85 1.37 -4.57
C LEU A 156 -24.12 0.06 -5.35
N GLN A 157 -23.30 -0.97 -5.17
CA GLN A 157 -23.74 -2.32 -5.53
C GLN A 157 -24.78 -2.79 -4.51
N LYS A 158 -25.83 -3.43 -5.02
CA LYS A 158 -27.05 -3.77 -4.31
C LYS A 158 -27.19 -5.28 -4.21
#